data_AF-A0A3M1I7I3-F1
#
_entry.id   AF-A0A3M1I7I3-F1
#
_cell.length_a   1.000
_cell.length_b   1.000
_cell.length_c   1.000
_cell.angle_alpha   90.00
_cell.angle_beta   90.00
_cell.angle_gamma   90.00
#
_symmetry.space_group_name_H-M   'P 1'
#
loop_
_entity.id
_entity.type
_entity.pdbx_description
1 polymer ?
#
loop_
_entity_poly.entity_id
_entity_poly.type
_entity_poly.pdbx_seq_one_letter_code
_entity_poly.pdbx_strand_id
1 'polypeptide(L)'
;MKAVFFDFDGTLRHSVPLGSDVFDEYVSRQGLLISVEDRRRAGRWEHWYWAGSPALQDDLSVFGEEQEGFWRRYAFRRLVALGLSPALATELAPQLWKHMEDHYHPQDHVPEDARE
;
A
#
# COMPACT_ATOMS: atom_id res chain seq x y z
N MET A 1 -31.93 -4.35 -12.35
CA MET A 1 -31.14 -4.07 -11.13
C MET A 1 -29.82 -3.46 -11.57
N LYS A 2 -29.55 -2.19 -11.25
CA LYS A 2 -28.23 -1.57 -11.44
C LYS A 2 -27.52 -1.71 -10.10
N ALA A 3 -26.57 -2.64 -10.01
CA ALA A 3 -25.68 -2.72 -8.85
C ALA A 3 -24.66 -1.60 -8.98
N VAL A 4 -24.65 -0.68 -8.00
CA VAL A 4 -23.57 0.28 -7.83
C VAL A 4 -22.55 -0.41 -6.95
N PHE A 5 -21.39 -0.76 -7.51
CA PHE A 5 -20.24 -1.21 -6.73
C PHE A 5 -19.55 0.05 -6.18
N PHE A 6 -19.60 0.22 -4.86
CA PHE A 6 -18.83 1.24 -4.17
C PHE A 6 -17.43 0.70 -3.90
N ASP A 7 -16.43 1.46 -4.32
CA ASP A 7 -15.05 1.27 -3.96
C ASP A 7 -14.88 1.60 -2.48
N PHE A 8 -14.22 0.70 -1.73
CA PHE A 8 -14.02 0.85 -0.29
C PHE A 8 -12.75 1.65 0.05
N ASP A 9 -11.99 2.13 -0.95
CA ASP A 9 -10.65 2.68 -0.75
C ASP A 9 -10.55 4.21 -0.54
N GLY A 10 -11.67 4.94 -0.38
CA GLY A 10 -11.52 6.39 -0.21
C GLY A 10 -12.73 7.24 0.13
N THR A 11 -13.93 6.67 0.26
CA THR A 11 -15.12 7.49 0.56
C THR A 11 -15.74 7.25 1.94
N LEU A 12 -15.45 6.13 2.63
CA LEU A 12 -16.06 5.83 3.94
C LEU A 12 -15.17 5.03 4.93
N ARG A 13 -13.88 4.77 4.63
CA ARG A 13 -13.02 3.95 5.50
C ARG A 13 -11.66 4.61 5.67
N HIS A 14 -11.36 5.04 6.89
CA HIS A 14 -10.00 5.43 7.29
C HIS A 14 -9.45 4.29 8.14
N SER A 15 -8.45 3.56 7.63
CA SER A 15 -7.66 2.67 8.49
C SER A 15 -6.65 3.52 9.27
N VAL A 16 -6.57 3.27 10.59
CA VAL A 16 -5.54 3.86 11.45
C VAL A 16 -4.68 2.72 12.01
N PRO A 17 -3.35 2.72 11.76
CA PRO A 17 -2.61 3.65 10.90
C PRO A 17 -2.96 3.45 9.42
N LEU A 18 -2.71 4.47 8.58
CA LEU A 18 -2.73 4.28 7.13
C LEU A 18 -1.58 3.33 6.75
N GLY A 19 -1.80 2.43 5.80
CA GLY A 19 -0.74 1.54 5.31
C GLY A 19 0.49 2.34 4.85
N SER A 20 0.26 3.51 4.25
CA SER A 20 1.32 4.43 3.84
C SER A 20 2.21 4.92 4.98
N ASP A 21 1.65 5.13 6.18
CA ASP A 21 2.39 5.66 7.31
C ASP A 21 3.32 4.60 7.90
N VAL A 22 2.86 3.35 7.99
CA VAL A 22 3.68 2.21 8.45
C VAL A 22 4.85 1.97 7.49
N PHE A 23 4.58 2.05 6.19
CA PHE A 23 5.61 1.95 5.17
C PHE A 23 6.66 3.06 5.29
N ASP A 24 6.23 4.32 5.38
CA ASP A 24 7.12 5.47 5.40
C ASP A 24 7.94 5.54 6.70
N GLU A 25 7.35 5.09 7.82
CA GLU A 25 8.05 4.90 9.09
C GLU A 25 9.16 3.85 8.96
N TYR A 26 8.85 2.68 8.39
CA TYR A 26 9.83 1.61 8.19
C TYR A 26 11.03 2.10 7.37
N VAL A 27 10.77 2.78 6.25
CA VAL A 27 11.83 3.30 5.37
C VAL A 27 12.66 4.37 6.08
N SER A 28 12.03 5.25 6.87
CA SER A 28 12.73 6.26 7.68
C SER A 28 13.64 5.62 8.74
N ARG A 29 13.20 4.51 9.37
CA ARG A 29 14.01 3.75 10.35
C ARG A 29 15.26 3.09 9.73
N GLN A 30 15.25 2.82 8.42
CA GLN A 30 16.44 2.36 7.69
C GLN A 30 17.46 3.49 7.40
N GLY A 31 17.23 4.70 7.89
CA GLY A 31 18.10 5.86 7.67
C GLY A 31 17.94 6.51 6.30
N LEU A 32 16.88 6.16 5.56
CA LEU A 32 16.62 6.71 4.24
C LEU A 32 15.86 8.03 4.35
N LEU A 33 16.38 9.06 3.68
CA LEU A 33 15.73 10.36 3.61
C LEU A 33 14.67 10.34 2.51
N ILE A 34 13.40 10.38 2.91
CA ILE A 34 12.26 10.49 2.00
C ILE A 34 11.76 11.92 2.02
N SER A 35 11.73 12.58 0.86
CA SER A 35 11.18 13.93 0.75
C SER A 35 9.65 13.93 0.73
N VAL A 36 9.04 15.10 0.97
CA VAL A 36 7.59 15.28 0.81
C VAL A 36 7.12 14.98 -0.62
N GLU A 37 7.96 15.25 -1.61
CA GLU A 37 7.65 14.97 -3.01
C GLU A 37 7.65 13.46 -3.30
N ASP A 38 8.58 12.72 -2.71
CA ASP A 38 8.64 11.26 -2.82
C ASP A 38 7.39 10.60 -2.22
N ARG A 39 6.94 11.06 -1.04
CA ARG A 39 5.68 10.59 -0.43
C ARG A 39 4.49 10.88 -1.32
N ARG A 40 4.41 12.09 -1.88
CA ARG A 40 3.33 12.48 -2.80
C ARG A 40 3.34 11.63 -4.07
N ARG A 41 4.52 11.32 -4.61
CA ARG A 41 4.67 10.46 -5.78
C ARG A 41 4.23 9.03 -5.47
N ALA A 42 4.66 8.49 -4.33
CA ALA A 42 4.24 7.17 -3.86
C ALA A 42 2.73 7.08 -3.63
N GLY A 43 2.12 8.08 -2.98
CA GLY A 43 0.67 8.11 -2.77
C GLY A 43 -0.13 8.18 -4.07
N ARG A 44 0.29 9.02 -5.04
CA ARG A 44 -0.35 9.04 -6.38
C ARG A 44 -0.20 7.71 -7.11
N TRP A 45 0.99 7.09 -7.02
CA TRP A 45 1.22 5.78 -7.61
C TRP A 45 0.35 4.71 -6.93
N GLU A 46 0.18 4.77 -5.62
CA GLU A 46 -0.63 3.83 -4.85
C GLU A 46 -2.11 3.90 -5.27
N HIS A 47 -2.68 5.10 -5.36
CA HIS A 47 -4.03 5.29 -5.92
C HIS A 47 -4.15 4.76 -7.35
N TRP A 48 -3.17 5.07 -8.22
CA TRP A 48 -3.18 4.55 -9.58
C TRP A 48 -3.10 3.02 -9.62
N TYR A 49 -2.26 2.41 -8.78
CA TYR A 49 -2.05 0.97 -8.72
C TYR A 49 -3.36 0.25 -8.38
N TRP A 50 -4.00 0.69 -7.29
CA TRP A 50 -5.24 0.10 -6.77
C TRP A 50 -6.48 0.41 -7.62
N ALA A 51 -6.48 1.51 -8.39
CA ALA A 51 -7.54 1.84 -9.36
C ALA A 51 -7.56 0.94 -10.62
N GLY A 52 -7.14 -0.33 -10.51
CA GLY A 52 -7.18 -1.29 -11.60
C GLY A 52 -6.04 -1.17 -12.61
N SER A 53 -4.85 -0.74 -12.17
CA SER A 53 -3.69 -0.60 -13.06
C SER A 53 -3.32 -1.91 -13.78
N PRO A 54 -2.68 -1.83 -14.96
CA PRO A 54 -2.10 -3.02 -15.60
C PRO A 54 -1.12 -3.76 -14.69
N ALA A 55 -0.34 -3.02 -13.87
CA ALA A 55 0.60 -3.62 -12.93
C ALA A 55 -0.10 -4.44 -11.84
N LEU A 56 -1.25 -3.98 -11.33
CA LEU A 56 -2.08 -4.74 -10.41
C LEU A 56 -2.62 -6.00 -11.09
N GLN A 57 -3.19 -5.88 -12.29
CA GLN A 57 -3.72 -7.03 -13.03
C GLN A 57 -2.64 -8.09 -13.30
N ASP A 58 -1.42 -7.66 -13.67
CA ASP A 58 -0.28 -8.55 -13.85
C ASP A 58 0.07 -9.27 -12.54
N ASP A 59 0.23 -8.52 -11.44
CA ASP A 59 0.60 -9.08 -10.15
C ASP A 59 -0.48 -10.06 -9.63
N LEU A 60 -1.76 -9.74 -9.84
CA LEU A 60 -2.89 -10.62 -9.55
C LEU A 60 -2.87 -11.90 -10.40
N SER A 61 -2.55 -11.81 -11.69
CA SER A 61 -2.50 -12.98 -12.56
C SER A 61 -1.36 -13.95 -12.21
N VAL A 62 -0.23 -13.41 -11.72
CA VAL A 62 0.97 -14.19 -11.38
C VAL A 62 0.83 -14.83 -10.00
N PHE A 63 0.32 -14.08 -9.02
CA PHE A 63 0.34 -14.50 -7.62
C PHE A 63 -1.05 -14.70 -7.01
N GLY A 64 -2.10 -14.03 -7.48
CA GLY A 64 -3.37 -13.92 -6.74
C GLY A 64 -3.22 -13.12 -5.44
N GLU A 65 -4.35 -12.65 -4.88
CA GLU A 65 -4.36 -11.64 -3.79
C GLU A 65 -3.86 -12.16 -2.44
N GLU A 66 -4.09 -13.44 -2.14
CA GLU A 66 -3.77 -14.01 -0.81
C GLU A 66 -2.34 -14.54 -0.71
N GLN A 67 -1.57 -14.53 -1.81
CA GLN A 67 -0.23 -15.07 -1.80
C GLN A 67 0.79 -14.02 -1.35
N GLU A 68 1.70 -14.43 -0.46
CA GLU A 68 2.83 -13.61 -0.01
C GLU A 68 3.61 -12.97 -1.19
N GLY A 69 3.71 -13.67 -2.31
CA GLY A 69 4.37 -13.17 -3.53
C GLY A 69 3.76 -11.86 -4.05
N PHE A 70 2.44 -11.71 -3.96
CA PHE A 70 1.73 -10.49 -4.34
C PHE A 70 2.16 -9.32 -3.46
N TRP A 71 2.13 -9.50 -2.14
CA TRP A 71 2.44 -8.44 -1.19
C TRP A 71 3.91 -8.02 -1.20
N ARG A 72 4.83 -8.98 -1.38
CA ARG A 72 6.25 -8.67 -1.61
C ARG A 72 6.47 -7.87 -2.90
N ARG A 73 5.74 -8.21 -3.96
CA ARG A 73 5.80 -7.51 -5.25
C ARG A 73 5.24 -6.08 -5.14
N TYR A 74 4.11 -5.93 -4.44
CA TYR A 74 3.53 -4.63 -4.13
C TYR A 74 4.52 -3.76 -3.31
N ALA A 75 5.09 -4.31 -2.23
CA ALA A 75 6.07 -3.61 -1.41
C ALA A 75 7.29 -3.14 -2.22
N PHE A 76 7.82 -3.98 -3.10
CA PHE A 76 8.88 -3.60 -4.04
C PHE A 76 8.49 -2.42 -4.93
N ARG A 77 7.32 -2.47 -5.57
CA ARG A 77 6.88 -1.41 -6.48
C ARG A 77 6.64 -0.10 -5.74
N ARG A 78 6.10 -0.16 -4.52
CA ARG A 78 5.91 1.02 -3.66
C ARG A 78 7.23 1.66 -3.26
N LEU A 79 8.25 0.86 -2.92
CA LEU A 79 9.61 1.36 -2.63
C LEU A 79 10.24 2.05 -3.85
N VAL A 80 10.03 1.50 -5.05
CA VAL A 80 10.46 2.16 -6.29
C VAL A 80 9.71 3.48 -6.51
N ALA A 81 8.42 3.53 -6.23
CA ALA A 81 7.63 4.77 -6.33
C ALA A 81 8.09 5.84 -5.32
N LEU A 82 8.53 5.43 -4.13
CA LEU A 82 9.21 6.27 -3.13
C LEU A 82 10.59 6.77 -3.60
N GLY A 83 11.11 6.30 -4.74
CA GLY A 83 12.37 6.76 -5.33
C GLY A 83 13.59 5.92 -4.95
N LEU A 84 13.41 4.77 -4.31
CA LEU A 84 14.51 3.86 -4.03
C LEU A 84 14.97 3.17 -5.32
N SER A 85 16.26 2.85 -5.40
CA SER A 85 16.80 2.08 -6.52
C SER A 85 16.20 0.67 -6.53
N PRO A 86 16.07 0.02 -7.71
CA PRO A 86 15.56 -1.34 -7.79
C PRO A 86 16.37 -2.35 -6.96
N ALA A 87 17.68 -2.14 -6.83
CA ALA A 87 18.54 -2.98 -5.98
C ALA A 87 18.12 -2.89 -4.50
N LEU A 88 18.02 -1.66 -3.97
CA LEU A 88 17.63 -1.44 -2.58
C LEU A 88 16.17 -1.87 -2.32
N ALA A 89 15.27 -1.63 -3.28
CA ALA A 89 13.89 -2.07 -3.18
C ALA A 89 13.78 -3.61 -3.12
N THR A 90 14.64 -4.33 -3.83
CA THR A 90 14.68 -5.81 -3.79
C THR A 90 15.10 -6.32 -2.42
N GLU A 91 16.07 -5.66 -1.78
CA GLU A 91 16.58 -6.02 -0.45
C GLU A 91 15.55 -5.72 0.67
N LEU A 92 14.85 -4.59 0.56
CA LEU A 92 13.93 -4.12 1.60
C LEU A 92 12.52 -4.71 1.47
N ALA A 93 12.05 -5.06 0.27
CA ALA A 93 10.67 -5.51 0.07
C ALA A 93 10.24 -6.71 0.95
N PRO A 94 11.05 -7.78 1.14
CA PRO A 94 10.66 -8.88 2.02
C PRO A 94 10.57 -8.47 3.49
N GLN A 95 11.45 -7.59 3.94
CA GLN A 95 11.50 -7.12 5.32
C GLN A 95 10.35 -6.18 5.63
N LEU A 96 10.02 -5.31 4.67
CA LEU A 96 8.92 -4.38 4.74
C LEU A 96 7.57 -5.09 4.70
N TRP A 97 7.40 -6.10 3.83
CA TRP A 97 6.21 -6.94 3.86
C TRP A 97 6.03 -7.58 5.24
N LYS A 98 7.08 -8.19 5.78
CA LYS A 98 7.02 -8.80 7.10
C LYS A 98 6.67 -7.78 8.19
N HIS A 99 7.25 -6.57 8.11
CA HIS A 99 6.89 -5.49 9.03
C HIS A 99 5.43 -5.07 8.90
N MET A 100 4.88 -5.04 7.69
CA MET A 100 3.46 -4.79 7.47
C MET A 100 2.60 -5.92 8.06
N GLU A 101 2.96 -7.18 7.83
CA GLU A 101 2.25 -8.33 8.40
C GLU A 101 2.22 -8.28 9.94
N ASP A 102 3.34 -7.90 10.56
CA ASP A 102 3.51 -7.86 12.02
C ASP A 102 2.87 -6.62 12.68
N HIS A 103 2.73 -5.50 11.95
CA HIS A 103 2.37 -4.20 12.56
C HIS A 103 1.14 -3.51 11.94
N TYR A 104 0.73 -3.89 10.73
CA TYR A 104 -0.43 -3.33 10.06
C TYR A 104 -1.68 -4.17 10.38
N HIS A 105 -2.31 -3.82 11.51
CA HIS A 105 -3.63 -4.31 11.90
C HIS A 105 -4.64 -3.16 11.81
N PRO A 106 -5.15 -2.85 10.61
CA PRO A 106 -6.08 -1.75 10.44
C PRO A 106 -7.33 -2.02 11.28
N GLN A 107 -7.60 -1.14 12.26
CA GLN A 107 -8.87 -1.16 12.98
C GLN A 107 -9.91 -0.41 12.15
N ASP A 108 -11.05 -1.05 11.92
CA ASP A 108 -12.20 -0.43 11.26
C ASP A 108 -12.78 0.66 12.15
N HIS A 109 -12.35 1.91 11.95
CA HIS A 109 -13.00 3.05 12.59
C HIS A 109 -14.16 3.52 11.72
N VAL A 110 -15.37 3.02 12.00
CA VAL A 110 -16.62 3.59 11.47
C VAL A 110 -17.05 4.72 12.42
N PRO A 111 -17.12 5.99 11.98
CA PRO A 111 -17.68 7.07 12.81
C PRO A 111 -19.12 6.73 13.23
N GLU A 112 -19.47 7.02 14.49
CA GLU A 112 -20.79 6.68 15.07
C GLU A 112 -21.99 7.29 14.32
N ASP A 113 -21.75 8.29 13.47
CA ASP A 113 -22.78 9.03 12.72
C ASP A 113 -23.27 8.30 11.45
N ALA A 114 -22.76 7.10 11.16
CA ALA A 114 -23.15 6.30 9.98
C ALA A 114 -24.20 5.21 10.27
N ARG A 115 -25.15 5.49 11.17
CA ARG A 115 -26.35 4.65 11.38
C ARG A 115 -27.61 5.46 11.13
N GLU A 116 -28.07 5.46 9.88
CA GLU A 116 -29.49 5.64 9.54
C GLU A 116 -29.88 4.68 8.41
#